data_AF-W9TRG6-F1
#
_entry.id   AF-W9TRG6-F1
#
_cell.length_a   1.000
_cell.length_b   1.000
_cell.length_c   1.000
_cell.angle_alpha   90.00
_cell.angle_beta   90.00
_cell.angle_gamma   90.00
#
_symmetry.space_group_name_H-M   'P 1'
#
loop_
_entity.id
_entity.type
_entity.pdbx_description
1 polymer ?
#
loop_
_entity_poly.entity_id
_entity_poly.type
_entity_poly.pdbx_seq_one_letter_code
_entity_poly.pdbx_strand_id
1 'polypeptide(L)'
;MKPQLSIAGALFSWGKALVILLAMMVAVLPAQATVYEAEQQRIEQFFPDAQSISEPEGDYQVRTLRKGDEVLGYAFQTINVTNIPAYSGKPINLQVLLDPQGAIKDAYMLEHHEPIVLIGIPEQKVHDFNAHYAGIKVDQRVVVGHSSDSNAVTIDAVTGATVTVMVINEIVMRAAHTVAVDLGLIEAGANARPKIALVREDVFQPSNWTELTGNGAIRRLHLTRGQIDEAFKGTEAEGIDEASPETADETFIDLYATYLNVPTIGRNLLGERQYAELMAGLKPGEHAFAVLANGEYSFKGSGYVRGGIFDRVQLRQFGDIISFRDLDFIRLSDVYAEGMPDFYEMAIFIARDHVAFDPGSPWNLELLVRRQIGPVTSIFTSFEMPYLMPEATSSVRR
;
A
#
# COMPACT_ATOMS: atom_id res chain seq x y z
N MET A 1 -74.60 9.41 18.03
CA MET A 1 -73.67 10.53 17.75
C MET A 1 -72.69 10.07 16.68
N LYS A 2 -72.75 10.64 15.47
CA LYS A 2 -71.77 10.36 14.40
C LYS A 2 -70.56 11.29 14.59
N PRO A 3 -69.30 10.81 14.57
CA PRO A 3 -68.15 11.69 14.66
C PRO A 3 -67.97 12.40 13.32
N GLN A 4 -67.92 13.74 13.36
CA GLN A 4 -67.54 14.58 12.23
C GLN A 4 -66.04 14.42 12.00
N LEU A 5 -65.63 13.89 10.84
CA LEU A 5 -64.24 13.99 10.39
C LEU A 5 -63.97 15.43 9.96
N SER A 6 -63.02 16.07 10.64
CA SER A 6 -62.48 17.37 10.27
C SER A 6 -61.67 17.25 8.98
N ILE A 7 -62.22 17.76 7.88
CA ILE A 7 -61.58 17.82 6.55
C ILE A 7 -60.32 18.69 6.56
N ALA A 8 -60.18 19.59 7.55
CA ALA A 8 -59.02 20.49 7.66
C ALA A 8 -57.70 19.77 8.03
N GLY A 9 -57.76 18.61 8.70
CA GLY A 9 -56.55 17.85 9.07
C GLY A 9 -55.91 17.07 7.91
N ALA A 10 -56.73 16.64 6.94
CA ALA A 10 -56.27 15.82 5.81
C ALA A 10 -55.52 16.64 4.74
N LEU A 11 -55.95 17.88 4.49
CA LEU A 11 -55.26 18.77 3.54
C LEU A 11 -53.87 19.21 4.04
N PHE A 12 -53.69 19.33 5.36
CA PHE A 12 -52.42 19.73 5.95
C PHE A 12 -51.39 18.59 5.99
N SER A 13 -51.81 17.33 6.05
CA SER A 13 -50.90 16.18 6.01
C SER A 13 -50.41 15.87 4.58
N TRP A 14 -51.23 16.12 3.57
CA TRP A 14 -50.87 15.92 2.16
C TRP A 14 -49.87 16.98 1.67
N GLY A 15 -50.01 18.23 2.12
CA GLY A 15 -49.02 19.27 1.83
C GLY A 15 -47.64 18.97 2.42
N LYS A 16 -47.58 18.43 3.65
CA LYS A 16 -46.33 18.01 4.28
C LYS A 16 -45.71 16.79 3.61
N ALA A 17 -46.52 15.81 3.20
CA ALA A 17 -46.04 14.65 2.46
C ALA A 17 -45.45 15.06 1.09
N LEU A 18 -46.10 15.99 0.38
CA LEU A 18 -45.61 16.52 -0.89
C LEU A 18 -44.28 17.27 -0.73
N VAL A 19 -44.13 18.08 0.32
CA VAL A 19 -42.88 18.80 0.61
C VAL A 19 -41.75 17.85 1.00
N ILE A 20 -42.03 16.78 1.76
CA ILE A 20 -41.03 15.75 2.10
C ILE A 20 -40.62 14.96 0.85
N LEU A 21 -41.55 14.66 -0.04
CA LEU A 21 -41.27 13.94 -1.29
C LEU A 21 -40.49 14.79 -2.29
N LEU A 22 -40.79 16.10 -2.36
CA LEU A 22 -39.98 17.07 -3.12
C LEU A 22 -38.58 17.25 -2.52
N ALA A 23 -38.46 17.29 -1.19
CA ALA A 23 -37.17 17.38 -0.50
C ALA A 23 -36.33 16.11 -0.66
N MET A 24 -36.95 14.93 -0.74
CA MET A 24 -36.27 13.68 -1.09
C MET A 24 -35.84 13.61 -2.55
N MET A 25 -36.61 14.19 -3.49
CA MET A 25 -36.21 14.29 -4.90
C MET A 25 -35.06 15.28 -5.14
N VAL A 26 -34.91 16.32 -4.30
CA VAL A 26 -33.78 17.27 -4.37
C VAL A 26 -32.51 16.71 -3.72
N ALA A 27 -32.61 15.68 -2.88
CA ALA A 27 -31.46 15.06 -2.22
C ALA A 27 -30.76 13.97 -3.06
N VAL A 28 -31.24 13.68 -4.27
CA VAL A 28 -30.55 12.80 -5.24
C VAL A 28 -29.92 13.67 -6.32
N LEU A 29 -28.96 14.51 -5.92
CA LEU A 29 -27.98 14.97 -6.90
C LEU A 29 -27.09 13.76 -7.20
N PRO A 30 -26.98 13.29 -8.46
CA PRO A 30 -25.90 12.39 -8.79
C PRO A 30 -24.62 13.11 -8.39
N ALA A 31 -23.73 12.43 -7.66
CA ALA A 31 -22.36 12.89 -7.56
C ALA A 31 -21.85 12.98 -9.01
N GLN A 32 -21.85 14.18 -9.59
CA GLN A 32 -21.20 14.39 -10.87
C GLN A 32 -19.73 14.07 -10.62
N ALA A 33 -19.24 13.01 -11.27
CA ALA A 33 -17.83 12.74 -11.33
C ALA A 33 -17.14 14.04 -11.78
N THR A 34 -16.16 14.51 -11.00
CA THR A 34 -15.34 15.65 -11.39
C THR A 34 -14.71 15.29 -12.75
N VAL A 35 -15.08 16.03 -13.79
CA VAL A 35 -14.48 15.85 -15.13
C VAL A 35 -13.23 16.72 -15.15
N TYR A 36 -12.07 16.09 -15.30
CA TYR A 36 -10.81 16.83 -15.40
C TYR A 36 -10.49 17.06 -16.87
N GLU A 37 -10.25 18.30 -17.30
CA GLU A 37 -9.86 18.60 -18.68
C GLU A 37 -8.60 17.83 -19.10
N ALA A 38 -7.70 17.60 -18.14
CA ALA A 38 -6.49 16.81 -18.34
C ALA A 38 -6.79 15.39 -18.85
N GLU A 39 -7.90 14.76 -18.44
CA GLU A 39 -8.21 13.39 -18.85
C GLU A 39 -8.32 13.23 -20.37
N GLN A 40 -9.03 14.16 -20.99
CA GLN A 40 -9.22 14.17 -22.44
C GLN A 40 -7.90 14.49 -23.15
N GLN A 41 -7.13 15.46 -22.64
CA GLN A 41 -5.85 15.85 -23.21
C GLN A 41 -4.84 14.69 -23.20
N ARG A 42 -4.77 13.92 -22.11
CA ARG A 42 -3.89 12.75 -22.02
C ARG A 42 -4.33 11.64 -22.97
N ILE A 43 -5.63 11.36 -23.07
CA ILE A 43 -6.15 10.38 -24.04
C ILE A 43 -5.76 10.77 -25.47
N GLU A 44 -5.96 12.02 -25.87
CA GLU A 44 -5.60 12.51 -27.21
C GLU A 44 -4.09 12.47 -27.47
N GLN A 45 -3.27 12.71 -26.44
CA GLN A 45 -1.80 12.65 -26.54
C GLN A 45 -1.29 11.22 -26.75
N PHE A 46 -1.82 10.23 -26.01
CA PHE A 46 -1.30 8.85 -26.03
C PHE A 46 -2.05 7.92 -26.98
N PHE A 47 -3.28 8.25 -27.35
CA PHE A 47 -4.12 7.53 -28.31
C PHE A 47 -4.70 8.51 -29.35
N PRO A 48 -3.86 9.21 -30.13
CA PRO A 48 -4.32 10.20 -31.12
C PRO A 48 -5.21 9.60 -32.23
N ASP A 49 -5.14 8.28 -32.39
CA ASP A 49 -5.92 7.50 -33.34
C ASP A 49 -7.31 7.08 -32.81
N ALA A 50 -7.62 7.32 -31.54
CA ALA A 50 -8.92 6.99 -30.96
C ALA A 50 -10.03 7.89 -31.55
N GLN A 51 -11.06 7.25 -32.09
CA GLN A 51 -12.20 7.91 -32.72
C GLN A 51 -13.43 7.95 -31.80
N SER A 52 -13.49 7.05 -30.81
CA SER A 52 -14.58 7.00 -29.84
C SER A 52 -14.08 6.56 -28.48
N ILE A 53 -14.69 7.12 -27.44
CA ILE A 53 -14.48 6.79 -26.02
C ILE A 53 -15.83 6.29 -25.49
N SER A 54 -15.87 5.14 -24.83
CA SER A 54 -17.11 4.64 -24.23
C SER A 54 -17.53 5.49 -23.02
N GLU A 55 -18.79 5.36 -22.60
CA GLU A 55 -19.17 5.73 -21.25
C GLU A 55 -18.38 4.89 -20.22
N PRO A 56 -18.24 5.35 -18.97
CA PRO A 56 -17.62 4.55 -17.91
C PRO A 56 -18.45 3.28 -17.64
N GLU A 57 -17.79 2.12 -17.69
CA GLU A 57 -18.41 0.80 -17.54
C GLU A 57 -17.81 0.00 -16.37
N GLY A 58 -18.60 -0.92 -15.81
CA GLY A 58 -18.17 -1.82 -14.74
C GLY A 58 -17.98 -1.17 -13.36
N ASP A 59 -17.48 -1.96 -12.42
CA ASP A 59 -17.26 -1.54 -11.02
C ASP A 59 -16.18 -0.45 -10.91
N TYR A 60 -15.23 -0.46 -11.83
CA TYR A 60 -14.08 0.44 -11.86
C TYR A 60 -14.25 1.66 -12.78
N GLN A 61 -15.44 1.82 -13.39
CA GLN A 61 -15.77 2.94 -14.29
C GLN A 61 -14.75 3.11 -15.44
N VAL A 62 -14.37 2.00 -16.07
CA VAL A 62 -13.38 1.99 -17.15
C VAL A 62 -14.01 2.53 -18.43
N ARG A 63 -13.28 3.38 -19.13
CA ARG A 63 -13.61 3.83 -20.49
C ARG A 63 -12.76 3.08 -21.50
N THR A 64 -13.37 2.56 -22.56
CA THR A 64 -12.67 1.89 -23.65
C THR A 64 -12.44 2.87 -24.81
N LEU A 65 -11.20 2.94 -25.29
CA LEU A 65 -10.75 3.77 -26.41
C LEU A 65 -10.74 2.94 -27.69
N ARG A 66 -11.43 3.39 -28.75
CA ARG A 66 -11.58 2.61 -30.00
C ARG A 66 -11.29 3.41 -31.26
N LYS A 67 -10.86 2.69 -32.31
CA LYS A 67 -10.81 3.15 -33.71
C LYS A 67 -11.66 2.21 -34.56
N GLY A 68 -12.89 2.61 -34.87
CA GLY A 68 -13.89 1.68 -35.39
C GLY A 68 -14.17 0.56 -34.38
N ASP A 69 -14.03 -0.69 -34.80
CA ASP A 69 -14.24 -1.87 -33.94
C ASP A 69 -12.97 -2.29 -33.16
N GLU A 70 -11.81 -1.70 -33.46
CA GLU A 70 -10.55 -2.01 -32.78
C GLU A 70 -10.45 -1.31 -31.43
N VAL A 71 -10.18 -2.07 -30.36
CA VAL A 71 -9.86 -1.52 -29.04
C VAL A 71 -8.39 -1.11 -29.02
N LEU A 72 -8.15 0.19 -28.88
CA LEU A 72 -6.81 0.75 -28.78
C LEU A 72 -6.28 0.77 -27.36
N GLY A 73 -7.16 0.86 -26.36
CA GLY A 73 -6.75 0.93 -24.96
C GLY A 73 -7.90 1.23 -24.01
N TYR A 74 -7.56 1.47 -22.75
CA TYR A 74 -8.49 1.70 -21.65
C TYR A 74 -8.04 2.90 -20.81
N ALA A 75 -9.00 3.65 -20.28
CA ALA A 75 -8.75 4.78 -19.39
C ALA A 75 -9.63 4.67 -18.14
N PHE A 76 -9.05 4.88 -16.96
CA PHE A 76 -9.79 4.89 -15.70
C PHE A 76 -9.08 5.78 -14.66
N GLN A 77 -9.81 6.12 -13.60
CA GLN A 77 -9.27 6.87 -12.47
C GLN A 77 -8.96 5.92 -11.30
N THR A 78 -7.80 6.08 -10.68
CA THR A 78 -7.36 5.21 -9.58
C THR A 78 -8.28 5.28 -8.37
N ILE A 79 -8.96 6.41 -8.15
CA ILE A 79 -9.92 6.59 -7.05
C ILE A 79 -11.15 5.68 -7.14
N ASN A 80 -11.51 5.25 -8.36
CA ASN A 80 -12.61 4.31 -8.59
C ASN A 80 -12.20 2.85 -8.32
N VAL A 81 -10.90 2.60 -8.13
CA VAL A 81 -10.33 1.25 -7.95
C VAL A 81 -9.82 1.05 -6.53
N THR A 82 -9.08 2.02 -6.00
CA THR A 82 -8.46 1.95 -4.66
C THR A 82 -8.61 3.28 -3.94
N ASN A 83 -8.78 3.23 -2.62
CA ASN A 83 -8.83 4.41 -1.77
C ASN A 83 -7.68 4.42 -0.76
N ILE A 84 -6.45 4.39 -1.28
CA ILE A 84 -5.23 4.38 -0.46
C ILE A 84 -4.93 5.81 -0.01
N PRO A 85 -4.93 6.10 1.31
CA PRO A 85 -4.60 7.42 1.80
C PRO A 85 -3.10 7.71 1.65
N ALA A 86 -2.75 8.90 1.16
CA ALA A 86 -1.39 9.38 1.08
C ALA A 86 -0.97 10.17 2.35
N TYR A 87 0.11 10.95 2.28
CA TYR A 87 0.67 11.66 3.44
C TYR A 87 -0.35 12.65 4.04
N SER A 88 -1.13 13.31 3.19
CA SER A 88 -2.22 14.19 3.62
C SER A 88 -3.37 13.48 4.34
N GLY A 89 -3.39 12.14 4.33
CA GLY A 89 -4.51 11.32 4.76
C GLY A 89 -5.68 11.27 3.78
N LYS A 90 -5.58 11.98 2.66
CA LYS A 90 -6.50 11.87 1.52
C LYS A 90 -5.86 11.04 0.41
N PRO A 91 -6.67 10.36 -0.43
CA PRO A 91 -6.15 9.65 -1.59
C PRO A 91 -5.61 10.62 -2.64
N ILE A 92 -4.71 10.13 -3.49
CA ILE A 92 -4.24 10.80 -4.71
C ILE A 92 -5.00 10.18 -5.88
N ASN A 93 -5.62 11.02 -6.71
CA ASN A 93 -6.33 10.56 -7.90
C ASN A 93 -5.44 10.69 -9.12
N LEU A 94 -5.28 9.60 -9.86
CA LEU A 94 -4.54 9.56 -11.12
C LEU A 94 -5.43 8.98 -12.23
N GLN A 95 -5.28 9.49 -13.44
CA GLN A 95 -5.75 8.81 -14.64
C GLN A 95 -4.70 7.80 -15.07
N VAL A 96 -5.09 6.54 -15.25
CA VAL A 96 -4.23 5.51 -15.83
C VAL A 96 -4.76 5.14 -17.20
N LEU A 97 -3.84 5.08 -18.17
CA LEU A 97 -4.12 4.60 -19.51
C LEU A 97 -3.40 3.27 -19.76
N LEU A 98 -4.13 2.26 -20.21
CA LEU A 98 -3.60 0.93 -20.52
C LEU A 98 -3.75 0.62 -22.01
N ASP A 99 -2.77 -0.11 -22.56
CA ASP A 99 -2.94 -0.79 -23.85
C ASP A 99 -3.68 -2.13 -23.70
N PRO A 100 -4.15 -2.76 -24.80
CA PRO A 100 -4.89 -4.02 -24.76
C PRO A 100 -4.04 -5.21 -24.32
N GLN A 101 -2.73 -5.04 -24.15
CA GLN A 101 -1.81 -6.05 -23.64
C GLN A 101 -1.46 -5.81 -22.17
N GLY A 102 -2.14 -4.89 -21.48
CA GLY A 102 -1.90 -4.59 -20.07
C GLY A 102 -0.56 -3.88 -19.81
N ALA A 103 -0.03 -3.12 -20.76
CA ALA A 103 1.05 -2.16 -20.46
C ALA A 103 0.47 -0.78 -20.14
N ILE A 104 1.07 -0.11 -19.16
CA ILE A 104 0.75 1.26 -18.83
C ILE A 104 1.29 2.16 -19.95
N LYS A 105 0.41 2.97 -20.54
CA LYS A 105 0.75 3.98 -21.54
C LYS A 105 0.99 5.34 -20.89
N ASP A 106 0.25 5.63 -19.83
CA ASP A 106 0.37 6.87 -19.06
C ASP A 106 -0.23 6.70 -17.65
N ALA A 107 0.29 7.45 -16.68
CA ALA A 107 -0.27 7.60 -15.35
C ALA A 107 -0.20 9.08 -14.93
N TYR A 108 -1.28 9.82 -15.09
CA TYR A 108 -1.28 11.27 -14.90
C TYR A 108 -1.97 11.67 -13.61
N MET A 109 -1.32 12.47 -12.76
CA MET A 109 -1.92 12.92 -11.49
C MET A 109 -3.00 13.98 -11.76
N LEU A 110 -4.25 13.67 -11.44
CA LEU A 110 -5.40 14.57 -11.64
C LEU A 110 -5.66 15.46 -10.43
N GLU A 111 -5.52 14.87 -9.23
CA GLU A 111 -5.80 15.57 -7.98
C GLU A 111 -4.95 14.99 -6.85
N HIS A 112 -4.37 15.89 -6.05
CA HIS A 112 -3.65 15.53 -4.83
C HIS A 112 -3.84 16.60 -3.76
N HIS A 113 -3.60 16.21 -2.52
CA HIS A 113 -3.61 17.12 -1.36
C HIS A 113 -2.28 17.07 -0.58
N GLU A 114 -1.22 16.58 -1.23
CA GLU A 114 0.09 16.35 -0.64
C GLU A 114 0.80 17.66 -0.25
N PRO A 115 1.01 17.95 1.05
CA PRO A 115 1.57 19.22 1.49
C PRO A 115 2.92 19.53 0.85
N ILE A 116 3.81 18.53 0.72
CA ILE A 116 5.16 18.73 0.19
C ILE A 116 5.16 19.10 -1.29
N VAL A 117 4.20 18.60 -2.07
CA VAL A 117 4.03 18.95 -3.49
C VAL A 117 3.38 20.33 -3.63
N LEU A 118 2.53 20.73 -2.69
CA LEU A 118 1.88 22.05 -2.71
C LEU A 118 2.83 23.20 -2.37
N ILE A 119 3.85 22.99 -1.52
CA ILE A 119 4.70 24.07 -1.01
C ILE A 119 6.19 23.96 -1.33
N GLY A 120 6.70 22.76 -1.65
CA GLY A 120 8.13 22.48 -1.64
C GLY A 120 8.68 21.85 -2.93
N ILE A 121 7.89 21.06 -3.65
CA ILE A 121 8.34 20.27 -4.80
C ILE A 121 7.45 20.59 -6.00
N PRO A 122 8.02 21.01 -7.14
CA PRO A 122 7.23 21.28 -8.34
C PRO A 122 6.42 20.04 -8.75
N GLU A 123 5.13 20.23 -9.00
CA GLU A 123 4.22 19.17 -9.44
C GLU A 123 4.75 18.43 -10.68
N GLN A 124 5.42 19.15 -11.58
CA GLN A 124 6.08 18.58 -12.75
C GLN A 124 7.04 17.44 -12.40
N LYS A 125 7.74 17.46 -11.26
CA LYS A 125 8.63 16.36 -10.86
C LYS A 125 7.86 15.08 -10.56
N VAL A 126 6.62 15.18 -10.08
CA VAL A 126 5.74 14.02 -9.86
C VAL A 126 5.25 13.48 -11.20
N HIS A 127 4.89 14.37 -12.14
CA HIS A 127 4.54 13.97 -13.50
C HIS A 127 5.71 13.31 -14.25
N ASP A 128 6.93 13.84 -14.09
CA ASP A 128 8.15 13.26 -14.65
C ASP A 128 8.44 11.88 -14.04
N PHE A 129 8.22 11.71 -12.73
CA PHE A 129 8.27 10.41 -12.08
C PHE A 129 7.27 9.44 -12.70
N ASN A 130 6.00 9.85 -12.82
CA ASN A 130 4.96 8.97 -13.37
C ASN A 130 5.19 8.59 -14.84
N ALA A 131 5.91 9.41 -15.61
CA ALA A 131 6.24 9.08 -17.00
C ALA A 131 7.06 7.77 -17.13
N HIS A 132 7.76 7.36 -16.07
CA HIS A 132 8.52 6.10 -16.04
C HIS A 132 7.62 4.85 -16.05
N TYR A 133 6.31 4.98 -15.78
CA TYR A 133 5.38 3.86 -15.91
C TYR A 133 5.13 3.46 -17.37
N ALA A 134 5.43 4.32 -18.33
CA ALA A 134 5.19 4.04 -19.75
C ALA A 134 5.95 2.77 -20.20
N GLY A 135 5.20 1.78 -20.66
CA GLY A 135 5.70 0.48 -21.12
C GLY A 135 5.80 -0.60 -20.05
N ILE A 136 5.64 -0.26 -18.77
CA ILE A 136 5.60 -1.24 -17.67
C ILE A 136 4.31 -2.05 -17.77
N LYS A 137 4.43 -3.38 -17.74
CA LYS A 137 3.28 -4.29 -17.66
C LYS A 137 2.70 -4.31 -16.26
N VAL A 138 1.38 -4.40 -16.18
CA VAL A 138 0.65 -4.37 -14.91
C VAL A 138 0.95 -5.54 -13.96
N ASP A 139 1.56 -6.61 -14.45
CA ASP A 139 2.02 -7.78 -13.69
C ASP A 139 3.52 -7.72 -13.31
N GLN A 140 4.24 -6.70 -13.78
CA GLN A 140 5.64 -6.49 -13.41
C GLN A 140 5.77 -5.86 -12.02
N ARG A 141 6.82 -6.27 -11.33
CA ARG A 141 7.19 -5.71 -10.04
C ARG A 141 7.90 -4.37 -10.25
N VAL A 142 7.35 -3.29 -9.66
CA VAL A 142 7.98 -1.96 -9.67
C VAL A 142 8.48 -1.59 -8.28
N VAL A 143 9.75 -1.19 -8.20
CA VAL A 143 10.44 -0.74 -6.98
C VAL A 143 10.87 0.71 -7.16
N VAL A 144 10.59 1.55 -6.15
CA VAL A 144 11.09 2.93 -6.11
C VAL A 144 12.47 2.93 -5.47
N GLY A 145 13.47 3.41 -6.19
CA GLY A 145 14.89 3.32 -5.85
C GLY A 145 15.58 2.10 -6.48
N HIS A 146 16.78 1.80 -6.01
CA HIS A 146 17.59 0.69 -6.49
C HIS A 146 17.10 -0.65 -5.92
N SER A 147 17.16 -1.69 -6.74
CA SER A 147 16.93 -3.07 -6.33
C SER A 147 17.98 -3.96 -6.96
N SER A 148 18.47 -4.94 -6.20
CA SER A 148 19.37 -5.98 -6.69
C SER A 148 18.64 -7.12 -7.42
N ASP A 149 17.30 -7.13 -7.40
CA ASP A 149 16.50 -8.10 -8.14
C ASP A 149 16.42 -7.72 -9.62
N SER A 150 17.04 -8.53 -10.49
CA SER A 150 17.03 -8.34 -11.94
C SER A 150 15.65 -8.43 -12.58
N ASN A 151 14.65 -8.99 -11.89
CA ASN A 151 13.27 -9.08 -12.38
C ASN A 151 12.40 -7.88 -11.96
N ALA A 152 12.90 -7.02 -11.07
CA ALA A 152 12.20 -5.80 -10.66
C ALA A 152 12.50 -4.66 -11.64
N VAL A 153 11.46 -3.91 -12.00
CA VAL A 153 11.60 -2.63 -12.69
C VAL A 153 11.86 -1.55 -11.64
N THR A 154 13.01 -0.89 -11.72
CA THR A 154 13.39 0.19 -10.80
C THR A 154 13.03 1.55 -11.39
N ILE A 155 12.39 2.41 -10.60
CA ILE A 155 12.13 3.81 -10.94
C ILE A 155 12.77 4.70 -9.87
N ASP A 156 13.47 5.75 -10.29
CA ASP A 156 14.13 6.66 -9.36
C ASP A 156 13.15 7.39 -8.46
N ALA A 157 13.51 7.55 -7.19
CA ALA A 157 12.71 8.33 -6.24
C ALA A 157 12.75 9.84 -6.56
N VAL A 158 11.66 10.55 -6.27
CA VAL A 158 11.68 12.02 -6.33
C VAL A 158 12.27 12.57 -5.04
N THR A 159 13.40 13.25 -5.19
CA THR A 159 14.07 14.00 -4.14
C THR A 159 13.10 14.88 -3.34
N GLY A 160 13.02 14.62 -2.03
CA GLY A 160 12.12 15.31 -1.09
C GLY A 160 10.65 14.86 -1.11
N ALA A 161 10.23 14.05 -2.10
CA ALA A 161 8.89 13.49 -2.22
C ALA A 161 8.89 11.96 -2.30
N THR A 162 9.97 11.29 -1.84
CA THR A 162 10.10 9.82 -1.92
C THR A 162 8.87 9.11 -1.37
N VAL A 163 8.37 9.55 -0.22
CA VAL A 163 7.18 8.98 0.42
C VAL A 163 5.93 9.13 -0.46
N THR A 164 5.69 10.32 -0.99
CA THR A 164 4.58 10.56 -1.91
C THR A 164 4.67 9.67 -3.15
N VAL A 165 5.85 9.55 -3.76
CA VAL A 165 6.00 8.72 -4.97
C VAL A 165 5.97 7.22 -4.69
N MET A 166 6.35 6.77 -3.49
CA MET A 166 6.13 5.38 -3.06
C MET A 166 4.64 5.06 -2.97
N VAL A 167 3.82 5.97 -2.42
CA VAL A 167 2.36 5.78 -2.38
C VAL A 167 1.74 5.87 -3.77
N ILE A 168 2.22 6.79 -4.63
CA ILE A 168 1.76 6.84 -6.03
C ILE A 168 2.07 5.51 -6.74
N ASN A 169 3.25 4.94 -6.51
CA ASN A 169 3.61 3.63 -7.05
C ASN A 169 2.66 2.53 -6.57
N GLU A 170 2.32 2.52 -5.28
CA GLU A 170 1.32 1.59 -4.74
C GLU A 170 -0.05 1.78 -5.43
N ILE A 171 -0.53 3.02 -5.55
CA ILE A 171 -1.83 3.35 -6.16
C ILE A 171 -1.89 2.92 -7.62
N VAL A 172 -0.89 3.32 -8.42
CA VAL A 172 -0.87 3.05 -9.87
C VAL A 172 -0.78 1.56 -10.13
N MET A 173 0.18 0.86 -9.51
CA MET A 173 0.38 -0.56 -9.78
C MET A 173 -0.80 -1.42 -9.29
N ARG A 174 -1.34 -1.14 -8.09
CA ARG A 174 -2.52 -1.87 -7.58
C ARG A 174 -3.75 -1.63 -8.46
N ALA A 175 -4.02 -0.38 -8.82
CA ALA A 175 -5.20 -0.05 -9.61
C ALA A 175 -5.10 -0.62 -11.04
N ALA A 176 -3.94 -0.51 -11.67
CA ALA A 176 -3.70 -1.03 -13.02
C ALA A 176 -3.77 -2.56 -13.07
N HIS A 177 -3.18 -3.26 -12.10
CA HIS A 177 -3.31 -4.71 -11.99
C HIS A 177 -4.77 -5.13 -11.78
N THR A 178 -5.48 -4.48 -10.86
CA THR A 178 -6.90 -4.80 -10.57
C THR A 178 -7.78 -4.65 -11.81
N VAL A 179 -7.67 -3.53 -12.53
CA VAL A 179 -8.44 -3.29 -13.75
C VAL A 179 -8.03 -4.25 -14.87
N ALA A 180 -6.75 -4.55 -15.04
CA ALA A 180 -6.29 -5.48 -16.07
C ALA A 180 -6.79 -6.91 -15.85
N VAL A 181 -6.93 -7.35 -14.59
CA VAL A 181 -7.55 -8.64 -14.25
C VAL A 181 -9.04 -8.63 -14.54
N ASP A 182 -9.77 -7.57 -14.16
CA ASP A 182 -11.21 -7.43 -14.41
C ASP A 182 -11.56 -7.43 -15.90
N LEU A 183 -10.76 -6.74 -16.71
CA LEU A 183 -10.86 -6.70 -18.16
C LEU A 183 -10.37 -7.97 -18.85
N GLY A 184 -9.76 -8.91 -18.12
CA GLY A 184 -9.18 -10.15 -18.67
C GLY A 184 -7.96 -9.93 -19.58
N LEU A 185 -7.23 -8.81 -19.41
CA LEU A 185 -6.01 -8.50 -20.19
C LEU A 185 -4.81 -9.33 -19.75
N ILE A 186 -4.80 -9.69 -18.47
CA ILE A 186 -3.85 -10.63 -17.89
C ILE A 186 -4.63 -11.75 -17.23
N GLU A 187 -4.07 -12.96 -17.22
CA GLU A 187 -4.56 -13.96 -16.29
C GLU A 187 -4.35 -13.40 -14.88
N ALA A 188 -5.30 -13.66 -13.98
CA ALA A 188 -5.05 -13.40 -12.57
C ALA A 188 -3.74 -14.08 -12.10
N GLY A 189 -3.28 -15.13 -12.80
CA GLY A 189 -1.95 -15.72 -12.67
C GLY A 189 -1.72 -16.37 -11.31
N ALA A 190 -0.46 -16.66 -10.95
CA ALA A 190 -0.08 -17.03 -9.58
C ALA A 190 -0.42 -15.93 -8.53
N ASN A 191 -0.84 -14.74 -9.00
CA ASN A 191 -1.36 -13.61 -8.22
C ASN A 191 -2.89 -13.58 -8.15
N ALA A 192 -3.59 -14.62 -8.63
CA ALA A 192 -5.02 -14.77 -8.41
C ALA A 192 -5.21 -14.87 -6.92
N ARG A 193 -5.59 -13.75 -6.28
CA ARG A 193 -5.69 -13.66 -4.83
C ARG A 193 -6.58 -14.83 -4.41
N PRO A 194 -6.03 -15.84 -3.70
CA PRO A 194 -6.86 -16.91 -3.21
C PRO A 194 -7.90 -16.31 -2.27
N LYS A 195 -8.93 -17.09 -1.93
CA LYS A 195 -9.80 -16.67 -0.83
C LYS A 195 -8.94 -16.38 0.38
N ILE A 196 -9.10 -15.17 0.93
CA ILE A 196 -8.36 -14.71 2.11
C ILE A 196 -8.52 -15.76 3.20
N ALA A 197 -7.38 -16.25 3.68
CA ALA A 197 -7.38 -17.30 4.66
C ALA A 197 -7.70 -16.72 6.05
N LEU A 198 -8.42 -17.49 6.86
CA LEU A 198 -8.86 -17.10 8.19
C LEU A 198 -7.91 -17.62 9.26
N VAL A 199 -7.55 -16.76 10.21
CA VAL A 199 -6.79 -17.20 11.38
C VAL A 199 -7.68 -18.06 12.29
N ARG A 200 -7.16 -19.20 12.75
CA ARG A 200 -7.76 -20.08 13.75
C ARG A 200 -7.38 -19.56 15.13
N GLU A 201 -8.31 -18.84 15.74
CA GLU A 201 -8.12 -18.20 17.05
C GLU A 201 -8.11 -19.21 18.22
N ASP A 202 -8.56 -20.45 17.99
CA ASP A 202 -8.64 -21.55 18.96
C ASP A 202 -7.34 -22.36 19.08
N VAL A 203 -6.33 -22.08 18.26
CA VAL A 203 -5.05 -22.79 18.25
C VAL A 203 -3.98 -21.98 18.96
N PHE A 204 -3.47 -22.51 20.06
CA PHE A 204 -2.34 -21.97 20.80
C PHE A 204 -1.37 -23.08 21.22
N GLN A 205 -0.07 -22.84 21.04
CA GLN A 205 1.00 -23.67 21.57
C GLN A 205 2.00 -22.78 22.32
N PRO A 206 2.36 -23.09 23.58
CA PRO A 206 3.46 -22.41 24.26
C PRO A 206 4.75 -22.56 23.46
N SER A 207 5.50 -21.48 23.29
CA SER A 207 6.76 -21.49 22.54
C SER A 207 7.69 -20.36 23.00
N ASN A 208 8.99 -20.58 22.87
CA ASN A 208 10.01 -19.59 23.20
C ASN A 208 10.58 -18.90 21.95
N TRP A 209 11.43 -17.88 22.14
CA TRP A 209 12.02 -17.12 21.04
C TRP A 209 12.82 -17.99 20.07
N THR A 210 13.60 -18.94 20.57
CA THR A 210 14.43 -19.84 19.76
C THR A 210 13.57 -20.74 18.87
N GLU A 211 12.45 -21.24 19.39
CA GLU A 211 11.52 -22.07 18.62
C GLU A 211 10.76 -21.26 17.56
N LEU A 212 10.26 -20.07 17.92
CA LEU A 212 9.55 -19.19 17.00
C LEU A 212 10.44 -18.66 15.87
N THR A 213 11.71 -18.39 16.14
CA THR A 213 12.68 -18.03 15.10
C THR A 213 13.11 -19.26 14.28
N GLY A 214 13.32 -20.40 14.94
CA GLY A 214 13.75 -21.65 14.29
C GLY A 214 12.71 -22.27 13.35
N ASN A 215 11.42 -22.10 13.62
CA ASN A 215 10.33 -22.60 12.77
C ASN A 215 9.87 -21.58 11.71
N GLY A 216 10.44 -20.36 11.69
CA GLY A 216 10.10 -19.30 10.75
C GLY A 216 8.87 -18.47 11.10
N ALA A 217 8.24 -18.67 12.26
CA ALA A 217 7.15 -17.82 12.75
C ALA A 217 7.62 -16.39 12.99
N ILE A 218 8.88 -16.21 13.41
CA ILE A 218 9.61 -14.96 13.45
C ILE A 218 10.76 -15.06 12.44
N ARG A 219 10.79 -14.14 11.47
CA ARG A 219 11.84 -14.08 10.45
C ARG A 219 12.89 -13.04 10.85
N ARG A 220 14.12 -13.25 10.41
CA ARG A 220 15.28 -12.40 10.69
C ARG A 220 15.94 -11.97 9.38
N LEU A 221 16.25 -10.69 9.27
CA LEU A 221 17.07 -10.07 8.25
C LEU A 221 18.23 -9.35 8.94
N HIS A 222 19.43 -9.87 8.78
CA HIS A 222 20.65 -9.26 9.28
C HIS A 222 21.44 -8.68 8.11
N LEU A 223 21.74 -7.38 8.18
CA LEU A 223 22.54 -6.67 7.19
C LEU A 223 23.78 -6.07 7.85
N THR A 224 24.94 -6.29 7.24
CA THR A 224 26.20 -5.65 7.63
C THR A 224 26.39 -4.34 6.87
N ARG A 225 27.28 -3.47 7.37
CA ARG A 225 27.60 -2.20 6.69
C ARG A 225 28.14 -2.44 5.28
N GLY A 226 29.00 -3.44 5.10
CA GLY A 226 29.52 -3.83 3.78
C GLY A 226 28.45 -4.31 2.82
N GLN A 227 27.41 -5.03 3.29
CA GLN A 227 26.28 -5.40 2.42
C GLN A 227 25.47 -4.18 1.97
N ILE A 228 25.37 -3.15 2.80
CA ILE A 228 24.78 -1.87 2.39
C ILE A 228 25.66 -1.20 1.34
N ASP A 229 26.98 -1.14 1.56
CA ASP A 229 27.93 -0.56 0.60
C ASP A 229 27.82 -1.22 -0.78
N GLU A 230 27.80 -2.55 -0.84
CA GLU A 230 27.60 -3.30 -2.08
C GLU A 230 26.27 -2.96 -2.77
N ALA A 231 25.18 -2.82 -2.01
CA ALA A 231 23.85 -2.52 -2.55
C ALA A 231 23.71 -1.09 -3.11
N PHE A 232 24.69 -0.22 -2.89
CA PHE A 232 24.73 1.13 -3.45
C PHE A 232 25.74 1.28 -4.59
N LYS A 233 26.51 0.25 -4.94
CA LYS A 233 27.44 0.29 -6.09
C LYS A 233 26.69 0.56 -7.39
N GLY A 234 27.26 1.43 -8.22
CA GLY A 234 26.66 1.87 -9.47
C GLY A 234 25.54 2.91 -9.32
N THR A 235 25.23 3.33 -8.09
CA THR A 235 24.27 4.42 -7.83
C THR A 235 25.03 5.73 -7.57
N GLU A 236 24.32 6.87 -7.59
CA GLU A 236 24.90 8.16 -7.21
C GLU A 236 25.34 8.24 -5.74
N ALA A 237 24.93 7.27 -4.90
CA ALA A 237 25.29 7.18 -3.49
C ALA A 237 26.43 6.18 -3.20
N GLU A 238 27.10 5.68 -4.24
CA GLU A 238 28.34 4.90 -4.09
C GLU A 238 29.40 5.75 -3.35
N GLY A 239 30.06 5.17 -2.35
CA GLY A 239 31.08 5.85 -1.54
C GLY A 239 30.56 6.79 -0.45
N ILE A 240 29.25 6.99 -0.32
CA ILE A 240 28.66 7.79 0.78
C ILE A 240 28.43 6.90 2.01
N ASP A 241 28.87 7.37 3.18
CA ASP A 241 28.77 6.65 4.47
C ASP A 241 29.38 5.24 4.41
N GLU A 242 30.35 5.03 3.50
CA GLU A 242 30.99 3.74 3.25
C GLU A 242 31.74 3.25 4.49
N ALA A 243 31.59 1.97 4.82
CA ALA A 243 32.31 1.37 5.93
C ALA A 243 33.81 1.27 5.61
N SER A 244 34.65 1.40 6.63
CA SER A 244 36.05 1.02 6.45
C SER A 244 36.13 -0.52 6.36
N PRO A 245 37.21 -1.09 5.80
CA PRO A 245 37.39 -2.53 5.79
C PRO A 245 37.32 -3.19 7.19
N GLU A 246 37.61 -2.43 8.25
CA GLU A 246 37.55 -2.90 9.64
C GLU A 246 36.12 -2.93 10.19
N THR A 247 35.22 -2.09 9.66
CA THR A 247 33.82 -1.99 10.10
C THR A 247 32.81 -2.59 9.11
N ALA A 248 33.28 -3.14 7.99
CA ALA A 248 32.41 -3.71 6.95
C ALA A 248 31.53 -4.86 7.47
N ASP A 249 32.03 -5.67 8.40
CA ASP A 249 31.30 -6.78 9.01
C ASP A 249 30.44 -6.36 10.22
N GLU A 250 30.50 -5.10 10.64
CA GLU A 250 29.65 -4.61 11.73
C GLU A 250 28.17 -4.61 11.34
N THR A 251 27.31 -4.82 12.34
CA THR A 251 25.86 -4.87 12.12
C THR A 251 25.33 -3.49 11.78
N PHE A 252 24.80 -3.35 10.57
CA PHE A 252 24.04 -2.17 10.20
C PHE A 252 22.64 -2.22 10.80
N ILE A 253 21.96 -3.37 10.62
CA ILE A 253 20.67 -3.67 11.25
C ILE A 253 20.49 -5.17 11.43
N ASP A 254 19.93 -5.55 12.56
CA ASP A 254 19.43 -6.90 12.85
C ASP A 254 17.91 -6.83 13.07
N LEU A 255 17.16 -7.05 11.98
CA LEU A 255 15.72 -6.83 11.88
C LEU A 255 14.96 -8.15 12.02
N TYR A 256 13.88 -8.15 12.80
CA TYR A 256 12.98 -9.28 12.96
C TYR A 256 11.56 -8.84 12.64
N ALA A 257 10.78 -9.71 12.01
CA ALA A 257 9.35 -9.47 11.85
C ALA A 257 8.50 -10.73 11.94
N THR A 258 7.24 -10.50 12.32
CA THR A 258 6.27 -11.57 12.51
C THR A 258 4.83 -11.08 12.42
N TYR A 259 3.90 -11.98 12.08
CA TYR A 259 2.46 -11.72 12.04
C TYR A 259 1.79 -12.10 13.35
N LEU A 260 1.20 -11.10 14.02
CA LEU A 260 0.79 -11.21 15.42
C LEU A 260 -0.58 -11.84 15.62
N ASN A 261 -1.49 -11.77 14.64
CA ASN A 261 -2.88 -12.20 14.89
C ASN A 261 -2.98 -13.70 15.21
N VAL A 262 -1.99 -14.51 14.81
CA VAL A 262 -1.92 -15.93 15.18
C VAL A 262 -1.68 -16.07 16.69
N PRO A 263 -2.57 -16.73 17.46
CA PRO A 263 -2.43 -16.81 18.92
C PRO A 263 -1.10 -17.41 19.39
N THR A 264 -0.62 -18.47 18.74
CA THR A 264 0.70 -19.08 19.01
C THR A 264 1.86 -18.09 18.87
N ILE A 265 1.75 -17.10 17.98
CA ILE A 265 2.80 -16.10 17.78
C ILE A 265 2.58 -14.92 18.73
N GLY A 266 1.41 -14.28 18.61
CA GLY A 266 1.09 -13.05 19.33
C GLY A 266 1.12 -13.21 20.85
N ARG A 267 0.60 -14.31 21.40
CA ARG A 267 0.58 -14.52 22.86
C ARG A 267 1.95 -14.82 23.43
N ASN A 268 2.75 -15.64 22.76
CA ASN A 268 4.11 -15.94 23.22
C ASN A 268 5.02 -14.70 23.13
N LEU A 269 4.84 -13.84 22.11
CA LEU A 269 5.63 -12.61 21.99
C LEU A 269 5.16 -11.48 22.92
N LEU A 270 3.86 -11.18 22.93
CA LEU A 270 3.31 -10.02 23.63
C LEU A 270 2.83 -10.33 25.05
N GLY A 271 2.67 -11.60 25.40
CA GLY A 271 1.93 -12.01 26.59
C GLY A 271 0.41 -11.93 26.39
N GLU A 272 -0.32 -12.64 27.25
CA GLU A 272 -1.79 -12.78 27.14
C GLU A 272 -2.52 -11.43 27.17
N ARG A 273 -2.10 -10.52 28.06
CA ARG A 273 -2.79 -9.23 28.26
C ARG A 273 -2.63 -8.31 27.05
N GLN A 274 -1.39 -8.05 26.60
CA GLN A 274 -1.14 -7.18 25.47
C GLN A 274 -1.68 -7.77 24.16
N TYR A 275 -1.61 -9.09 23.99
CA TYR A 275 -2.24 -9.75 22.84
C TYR A 275 -3.76 -9.54 22.83
N ALA A 276 -4.43 -9.73 23.96
CA ALA A 276 -5.87 -9.49 24.05
C ALA A 276 -6.24 -8.02 23.78
N GLU A 277 -5.47 -7.07 24.31
CA GLU A 277 -5.63 -5.63 24.04
C GLU A 277 -5.44 -5.31 22.55
N LEU A 278 -4.41 -5.87 21.91
CA LEU A 278 -4.16 -5.70 20.47
C LEU A 278 -5.34 -6.23 19.64
N MET A 279 -5.74 -7.49 19.86
CA MET A 279 -6.82 -8.12 19.09
C MET A 279 -8.17 -7.42 19.29
N ALA A 280 -8.43 -6.88 20.48
CA ALA A 280 -9.65 -6.09 20.74
C ALA A 280 -9.65 -4.72 20.04
N GLY A 281 -8.47 -4.18 19.72
CA GLY A 281 -8.31 -2.92 19.00
C GLY A 281 -8.40 -3.06 17.48
N LEU A 282 -8.16 -4.25 16.93
CA LEU A 282 -8.24 -4.52 15.50
C LEU A 282 -9.69 -4.65 15.03
N LYS A 283 -9.99 -4.06 13.88
CA LYS A 283 -11.25 -4.26 13.17
C LYS A 283 -11.21 -5.54 12.33
N PRO A 284 -12.37 -6.08 11.91
CA PRO A 284 -12.41 -7.19 10.97
C PRO A 284 -11.59 -6.88 9.70
N GLY A 285 -10.72 -7.80 9.30
CA GLY A 285 -9.83 -7.63 8.14
C GLY A 285 -8.55 -6.82 8.41
N GLU A 286 -8.31 -6.37 9.64
CA GLU A 286 -7.05 -5.73 10.02
C GLU A 286 -6.02 -6.75 10.53
N HIS A 287 -4.76 -6.49 10.19
CA HIS A 287 -3.65 -7.42 10.37
C HIS A 287 -2.49 -6.73 11.08
N ALA A 288 -1.99 -7.29 12.17
CA ALA A 288 -0.92 -6.72 12.97
C ALA A 288 0.41 -7.46 12.76
N PHE A 289 1.49 -6.69 12.66
CA PHE A 289 2.84 -7.18 12.43
C PHE A 289 3.78 -6.58 13.46
N ALA A 290 4.55 -7.39 14.17
CA ALA A 290 5.65 -6.87 14.98
C ALA A 290 6.90 -6.72 14.13
N VAL A 291 7.60 -5.61 14.32
CA VAL A 291 8.94 -5.37 13.78
C VAL A 291 9.85 -4.95 14.93
N LEU A 292 10.95 -5.68 15.09
CA LEU A 292 11.92 -5.53 16.18
C LEU A 292 13.30 -5.38 15.56
N ALA A 293 14.13 -4.49 16.08
CA ALA A 293 15.46 -4.29 15.54
C ALA A 293 16.50 -3.86 16.57
N ASN A 294 17.73 -4.27 16.29
CA ASN A 294 18.96 -3.72 16.85
C ASN A 294 19.86 -3.24 15.70
N GLY A 295 20.88 -2.45 16.03
CA GLY A 295 21.84 -1.91 15.05
C GLY A 295 21.80 -0.38 14.99
N GLU A 296 22.62 0.18 14.10
CA GLU A 296 22.75 1.63 13.93
C GLU A 296 21.59 2.22 13.10
N TYR A 297 21.00 1.42 12.22
CA TYR A 297 19.92 1.87 11.34
C TYR A 297 18.54 1.65 11.94
N SER A 298 17.73 2.71 11.92
CA SER A 298 16.32 2.66 12.35
C SER A 298 15.38 2.33 11.19
N PHE A 299 14.56 1.28 11.36
CA PHE A 299 13.47 0.96 10.43
C PHE A 299 12.28 1.92 10.54
N LYS A 300 12.17 2.70 11.62
CA LYS A 300 11.08 3.67 11.81
C LYS A 300 11.26 4.91 10.93
N GLY A 301 12.51 5.21 10.59
CA GLY A 301 12.87 6.32 9.73
C GLY A 301 12.44 7.69 10.25
N SER A 302 12.26 8.63 9.33
CA SER A 302 11.89 10.01 9.66
C SER A 302 10.38 10.22 9.75
N GLY A 303 9.58 9.23 9.33
CA GLY A 303 8.13 9.31 9.20
C GLY A 303 7.31 9.25 10.50
N TYR A 304 7.94 9.11 11.67
CA TYR A 304 7.25 8.97 12.96
C TYR A 304 6.56 10.25 13.49
N VAL A 305 6.60 11.36 12.75
CA VAL A 305 5.89 12.60 13.10
C VAL A 305 4.40 12.52 12.76
N ARG A 306 3.55 13.17 13.57
CA ARG A 306 2.07 13.11 13.48
C ARG A 306 1.58 13.35 12.04
N GLY A 307 0.88 12.37 11.48
CA GLY A 307 0.36 12.32 10.11
C GLY A 307 1.28 11.70 9.07
N GLY A 308 2.46 11.20 9.46
CA GLY A 308 3.48 10.68 8.54
C GLY A 308 3.24 9.24 8.05
N ILE A 309 3.99 8.87 7.01
CA ILE A 309 4.11 7.51 6.49
C ILE A 309 5.53 7.03 6.79
N PHE A 310 5.65 5.77 7.20
CA PHE A 310 6.94 5.12 7.40
C PHE A 310 7.66 4.94 6.06
N ASP A 311 8.86 5.49 5.96
CA ASP A 311 9.62 5.61 4.71
C ASP A 311 10.69 4.53 4.53
N ARG A 312 10.81 3.61 5.50
CA ARG A 312 11.85 2.59 5.55
C ARG A 312 11.32 1.18 5.73
N VAL A 313 10.03 1.01 5.98
CA VAL A 313 9.41 -0.30 6.14
C VAL A 313 8.05 -0.35 5.46
N GLN A 314 7.84 -1.38 4.66
CA GLN A 314 6.58 -1.68 3.99
C GLN A 314 6.40 -3.20 3.87
N LEU A 315 5.19 -3.66 3.59
CA LEU A 315 4.96 -5.05 3.19
C LEU A 315 4.76 -5.14 1.67
N ARG A 316 5.00 -6.33 1.12
CA ARG A 316 4.58 -6.69 -0.22
C ARG A 316 3.84 -8.02 -0.23
N GLN A 317 2.69 -8.05 -0.89
CA GLN A 317 1.95 -9.30 -1.11
C GLN A 317 1.25 -9.27 -2.49
N PHE A 318 1.39 -10.34 -3.27
CA PHE A 318 0.86 -10.41 -4.65
C PHE A 318 1.31 -9.25 -5.56
N GLY A 319 2.51 -8.72 -5.33
CA GLY A 319 3.03 -7.54 -6.04
C GLY A 319 2.62 -6.20 -5.42
N ASP A 320 1.53 -6.16 -4.65
CA ASP A 320 1.03 -4.97 -3.99
C ASP A 320 1.94 -4.53 -2.83
N ILE A 321 2.29 -3.24 -2.81
CA ILE A 321 2.95 -2.60 -1.67
C ILE A 321 1.90 -2.29 -0.60
N ILE A 322 2.28 -2.34 0.68
CA ILE A 322 1.45 -1.94 1.79
C ILE A 322 2.29 -1.01 2.66
N SER A 323 2.01 0.29 2.52
CA SER A 323 2.67 1.35 3.28
C SER A 323 2.00 1.54 4.65
N PHE A 324 2.78 1.91 5.68
CA PHE A 324 2.24 2.14 7.02
C PHE A 324 2.21 3.62 7.39
N ARG A 325 1.12 4.06 8.01
CA ARG A 325 1.00 5.42 8.56
C ARG A 325 1.29 5.44 10.06
N ASP A 326 1.47 6.63 10.61
CA ASP A 326 1.58 6.85 12.05
C ASP A 326 0.34 6.36 12.83
N LEU A 327 -0.85 6.48 12.24
CA LEU A 327 -2.10 5.94 12.79
C LEU A 327 -2.15 4.41 12.79
N ASP A 328 -1.31 3.77 11.98
CA ASP A 328 -1.20 2.32 11.84
C ASP A 328 -0.05 1.76 12.66
N PHE A 329 0.51 2.58 13.56
CA PHE A 329 1.63 2.24 14.40
C PHE A 329 1.24 2.20 15.88
N ILE A 330 1.65 1.14 16.55
CA ILE A 330 1.61 1.04 18.02
C ILE A 330 3.05 0.87 18.53
N ARG A 331 3.42 1.72 19.50
CA ARG A 331 4.71 1.57 20.18
C ARG A 331 4.67 0.30 21.02
N LEU A 332 5.57 -0.63 20.72
CA LEU A 332 5.81 -1.80 21.53
C LEU A 332 6.92 -1.47 22.53
N SER A 333 6.64 -1.61 23.83
CA SER A 333 7.59 -1.32 24.90
C SER A 333 7.97 -2.56 25.70
N ASP A 334 7.05 -3.52 25.82
CA ASP A 334 7.24 -4.74 26.59
C ASP A 334 6.92 -5.96 25.72
N VAL A 335 7.78 -6.96 25.80
CA VAL A 335 7.71 -8.25 25.08
C VAL A 335 8.20 -9.34 26.03
N TYR A 336 7.61 -10.53 25.92
CA TYR A 336 7.63 -11.54 26.98
C TYR A 336 8.09 -12.92 26.52
N ALA A 337 8.48 -13.07 25.26
CA ALA A 337 8.97 -14.35 24.75
C ALA A 337 10.22 -14.79 25.53
N GLU A 338 10.18 -15.99 26.09
CA GLU A 338 11.32 -16.56 26.82
C GLU A 338 12.53 -16.66 25.89
N GLY A 339 13.69 -16.20 26.36
CA GLY A 339 14.95 -16.24 25.59
C GLY A 339 15.06 -15.20 24.46
N MET A 340 14.12 -14.26 24.37
CA MET A 340 14.22 -13.15 23.42
C MET A 340 15.33 -12.18 23.82
N PRO A 341 16.14 -11.69 22.85
CA PRO A 341 17.13 -10.66 23.12
C PRO A 341 16.46 -9.31 23.45
N ASP A 342 17.22 -8.42 24.08
CA ASP A 342 16.80 -7.03 24.24
C ASP A 342 16.79 -6.32 22.87
N PHE A 343 15.77 -5.50 22.63
CA PHE A 343 15.61 -4.72 21.41
C PHE A 343 15.54 -3.23 21.70
N TYR A 344 16.33 -2.44 20.96
CA TYR A 344 16.31 -0.98 21.06
C TYR A 344 15.12 -0.36 20.31
N GLU A 345 14.70 -0.97 19.21
CA GLU A 345 13.55 -0.54 18.45
C GLU A 345 12.51 -1.64 18.30
N MET A 346 11.30 -1.35 18.79
CA MET A 346 10.16 -2.25 18.67
C MET A 346 8.92 -1.47 18.23
N ALA A 347 8.11 -2.09 17.38
CA ALA A 347 6.89 -1.53 16.83
C ALA A 347 5.89 -2.63 16.47
N ILE A 348 4.61 -2.28 16.52
CA ILE A 348 3.55 -3.02 15.84
C ILE A 348 3.01 -2.14 14.73
N PHE A 349 2.90 -2.69 13.52
CA PHE A 349 2.27 -2.07 12.37
C PHE A 349 0.95 -2.76 12.04
N ILE A 350 -0.05 -2.00 11.61
CA ILE A 350 -1.38 -2.48 11.28
C ILE A 350 -1.64 -2.30 9.79
N ALA A 351 -1.80 -3.39 9.04
CA ALA A 351 -2.40 -3.31 7.71
C ALA A 351 -3.93 -3.23 7.86
N ARG A 352 -4.53 -2.25 7.20
CA ARG A 352 -5.97 -1.98 7.25
C ARG A 352 -6.75 -2.87 6.28
N ASP A 353 -8.04 -2.99 6.51
CA ASP A 353 -8.97 -3.85 5.77
C ASP A 353 -8.98 -3.62 4.25
N HIS A 354 -8.88 -2.36 3.79
CA HIS A 354 -8.86 -2.02 2.37
C HIS A 354 -7.70 -2.64 1.58
N VAL A 355 -6.65 -3.10 2.25
CA VAL A 355 -5.52 -3.80 1.64
C VAL A 355 -5.90 -5.23 1.23
N ALA A 356 -6.88 -5.83 1.92
CA ALA A 356 -7.30 -7.22 1.74
C ALA A 356 -6.11 -8.20 1.79
N PHE A 357 -5.30 -8.07 2.85
CA PHE A 357 -4.14 -8.91 3.12
C PHE A 357 -4.56 -10.37 3.41
N ASP A 358 -3.85 -11.33 2.83
CA ASP A 358 -4.06 -12.76 3.05
C ASP A 358 -2.98 -13.35 3.97
N PRO A 359 -3.28 -13.66 5.25
CA PRO A 359 -2.29 -14.23 6.15
C PRO A 359 -1.86 -15.66 5.79
N GLY A 360 -2.58 -16.33 4.88
CA GLY A 360 -2.26 -17.68 4.41
C GLY A 360 -1.36 -17.74 3.19
N SER A 361 -0.99 -16.60 2.61
CA SER A 361 -0.13 -16.52 1.43
C SER A 361 1.23 -15.89 1.74
N PRO A 362 2.28 -16.18 0.95
CA PRO A 362 3.58 -15.56 1.12
C PRO A 362 3.51 -14.03 1.04
N TRP A 363 4.31 -13.34 1.83
CA TRP A 363 4.50 -11.89 1.79
C TRP A 363 5.94 -11.53 2.14
N ASN A 364 6.39 -10.34 1.77
CA ASN A 364 7.73 -9.85 2.11
C ASN A 364 7.60 -8.63 3.03
N LEU A 365 8.45 -8.54 4.06
CA LEU A 365 8.77 -7.23 4.64
C LEU A 365 9.90 -6.64 3.80
N GLU A 366 9.76 -5.38 3.40
CA GLU A 366 10.81 -4.66 2.69
C GLU A 366 11.39 -3.57 3.60
N LEU A 367 12.71 -3.61 3.79
CA LEU A 367 13.47 -2.57 4.46
C LEU A 367 14.09 -1.67 3.37
N LEU A 368 13.69 -0.41 3.33
CA LEU A 368 14.29 0.58 2.44
C LEU A 368 15.40 1.30 3.19
N VAL A 369 16.62 1.20 2.65
CA VAL A 369 17.81 1.87 3.18
C VAL A 369 18.09 3.10 2.34
N ARG A 370 18.26 4.24 3.01
CA ARG A 370 18.45 5.57 2.42
C ARG A 370 19.88 6.06 2.61
N ARG A 371 20.51 6.56 1.54
CA ARG A 371 21.71 7.41 1.59
C ARG A 371 21.40 8.81 1.08
N GLN A 372 21.85 9.81 1.82
CA GLN A 372 21.63 11.21 1.46
C GLN A 372 22.84 11.75 0.67
N ILE A 373 22.61 12.14 -0.59
CA ILE A 373 23.66 12.62 -1.51
C ILE A 373 23.71 14.16 -1.60
N GLY A 374 22.77 14.85 -0.95
CA GLY A 374 22.67 16.31 -0.94
C GLY A 374 21.70 16.83 0.12
N PRO A 375 21.41 18.15 0.16
CA PRO A 375 20.57 18.73 1.22
C PRO A 375 19.16 18.13 1.30
N VAL A 376 18.59 17.77 0.15
CA VAL A 376 17.25 17.16 0.03
C VAL A 376 17.25 15.86 -0.77
N THR A 377 18.34 15.59 -1.50
CA THR A 377 18.48 14.47 -2.45
C THR A 377 18.90 13.20 -1.73
N SER A 378 18.27 12.07 -2.06
CA SER A 378 18.61 10.78 -1.46
C SER A 378 18.34 9.63 -2.41
N ILE A 379 19.18 8.61 -2.32
CA ILE A 379 19.05 7.34 -3.03
C ILE A 379 18.58 6.29 -2.03
N PHE A 380 17.68 5.42 -2.49
CA PHE A 380 17.16 4.32 -1.71
C PHE A 380 17.57 2.99 -2.36
N THR A 381 17.82 1.99 -1.53
CA THR A 381 17.96 0.59 -1.94
C THR A 381 17.03 -0.25 -1.07
N SER A 382 16.46 -1.32 -1.61
CA SER A 382 15.49 -2.16 -0.90
C SER A 382 16.06 -3.54 -0.58
N PHE A 383 15.81 -4.02 0.65
CA PHE A 383 16.14 -5.36 1.11
C PHE A 383 14.88 -6.11 1.52
N GLU A 384 14.77 -7.36 1.08
CA GLU A 384 13.56 -8.16 1.28
C GLU A 384 13.76 -9.23 2.34
N MET A 385 12.75 -9.39 3.19
CA MET A 385 12.63 -10.51 4.12
C MET A 385 11.36 -11.29 3.80
N PRO A 386 11.48 -12.40 3.04
CA PRO A 386 10.35 -13.26 2.75
C PRO A 386 9.78 -13.90 4.00
N TYR A 387 8.46 -13.93 4.07
CA TYR A 387 7.68 -14.54 5.12
C TYR A 387 6.63 -15.48 4.52
N LEU A 388 6.52 -16.67 5.10
CA LEU A 388 5.43 -17.59 4.88
C LEU A 388 5.02 -18.15 6.21
N MET A 389 3.72 -18.14 6.50
CA MET A 389 3.17 -18.70 7.72
C MET A 389 3.58 -20.18 7.86
N PRO A 390 4.27 -20.58 8.95
CA PRO A 390 4.68 -21.98 9.11
C PRO A 390 3.48 -22.93 9.24
N GLU A 391 3.56 -24.10 8.62
CA GLU A 391 2.54 -25.15 8.75
C GLU A 391 2.42 -25.70 10.18
N ALA A 392 3.53 -25.74 10.93
CA ALA A 392 3.52 -26.17 12.34
C ALA A 392 2.66 -25.25 13.22
N THR A 393 2.55 -23.97 12.84
CA THR A 393 1.66 -23.01 13.47
C THR A 393 0.24 -23.03 12.90
N SER A 394 -0.12 -23.92 11.94
CA SER A 394 -1.35 -24.04 11.09
C SER A 394 -2.67 -23.57 11.70
N SER A 395 -2.67 -22.31 12.04
CA SER A 395 -3.77 -21.54 12.57
C SER A 395 -4.29 -20.66 11.45
N VAL A 396 -4.19 -21.11 10.20
CA VAL A 396 -4.75 -20.39 9.05
C VAL A 396 -5.48 -21.41 8.19
N ARG A 397 -6.77 -21.19 7.96
CA ARG A 397 -7.66 -22.07 7.19
C ARG A 397 -8.17 -21.32 5.96
N ARG A 398 -8.10 -21.96 4.79
CA ARG A 398 -8.72 -21.46 3.56
C ARG A 398 -10.21 -21.78 3.49
#